data_AF-A0A317HHA6-F1
#
_entry.id   AF-A0A317HHA6-F1
#
_cell.length_a   1.000
_cell.length_b   1.000
_cell.length_c   1.000
_cell.angle_alpha   90.00
_cell.angle_beta   90.00
_cell.angle_gamma   90.00
#
_symmetry.space_group_name_H-M   'P 1'
#
loop_
_entity.id
_entity.type
_entity.pdbx_description
1 polymer ?
#
loop_
_entity_poly.entity_id
_entity_poly.type
_entity_poly.pdbx_seq_one_letter_code
_entity_poly.pdbx_strand_id
1 'polypeptide(L)'
;MLKNFLNNYITRLKGDDYIIDDRVPGFYLINLVSDRVVMKVRGFFSGIKSANTAFIGKRVKIKVASKLRAGKNLSIGTNCYIDALSENGILLGDNVSIGRNTIIECTGNLKYLGKGLKVGNNVGLGSDNFFGCAGGIEIDDDTIVGNFVSFHAENHVFSNRHILVRLQGVTHLGIKIGKNCWIGAKATILDGAVVQDGCIIAAGAVLNQGVYESNGIYGGVPAKLIKNK
;
A
#
# COMPACT_ATOMS: atom_id res chain seq x y z
N MET A 1 2.30 -35.00 -1.78
CA MET A 1 2.65 -34.57 -3.15
C MET A 1 2.41 -33.07 -3.38
N LEU A 2 1.17 -32.57 -3.27
CA LEU A 2 0.86 -31.14 -3.43
C LEU A 2 1.61 -30.22 -2.44
N LYS A 3 1.67 -30.58 -1.14
CA LYS A 3 2.42 -29.83 -0.12
C LYS A 3 3.89 -29.65 -0.48
N ASN A 4 4.60 -30.74 -0.83
CA ASN A 4 6.01 -30.68 -1.20
C ASN A 4 6.25 -29.83 -2.44
N PHE A 5 5.37 -29.94 -3.44
CA PHE A 5 5.42 -29.09 -4.63
C PHE A 5 5.25 -27.61 -4.26
N LEU A 6 4.25 -27.28 -3.43
CA LEU A 6 4.00 -25.91 -2.97
C LEU A 6 5.14 -25.37 -2.10
N ASN A 7 5.73 -26.18 -1.21
CA ASN A 7 6.91 -25.79 -0.43
C ASN A 7 8.06 -25.40 -1.35
N ASN A 8 8.39 -26.24 -2.33
CA ASN A 8 9.46 -25.97 -3.29
C ASN A 8 9.18 -24.72 -4.13
N TYR A 9 7.93 -24.55 -4.55
CA TYR A 9 7.51 -23.38 -5.32
C TYR A 9 7.59 -22.08 -4.51
N ILE A 10 7.05 -22.07 -3.29
CA ILE A 10 7.05 -20.90 -2.42
C ILE A 10 8.47 -20.55 -1.95
N THR A 11 9.29 -21.55 -1.64
CA THR A 11 10.70 -21.35 -1.28
C THR A 11 11.46 -20.65 -2.40
N ARG A 12 11.28 -21.10 -3.66
CA ARG A 12 11.87 -20.43 -4.83
C ARG A 12 11.34 -19.01 -5.05
N LEU A 13 10.06 -18.77 -4.77
CA LEU A 13 9.46 -17.44 -4.92
C LEU A 13 9.91 -16.45 -3.85
N LYS A 14 10.02 -16.90 -2.60
CA LYS A 14 10.37 -16.05 -1.45
C LYS A 14 11.87 -15.88 -1.27
N GLY A 15 12.68 -16.81 -1.77
CA GLY A 15 14.12 -16.82 -1.54
C GLY A 15 14.52 -17.35 -0.15
N ASP A 16 13.54 -17.74 0.68
CA ASP A 16 13.73 -18.27 2.03
C ASP A 16 13.00 -19.62 2.18
N ASP A 17 13.53 -20.48 3.06
CA ASP A 17 12.94 -21.79 3.36
C ASP A 17 11.49 -21.65 3.83
N TYR A 18 10.56 -22.29 3.11
CA TYR A 18 9.14 -22.27 3.42
C TYR A 18 8.57 -23.67 3.59
N ILE A 19 8.15 -23.97 4.82
CA ILE A 19 7.51 -25.24 5.19
C ILE A 19 6.05 -24.95 5.53
N ILE A 20 5.13 -25.46 4.71
CA ILE A 20 3.70 -25.45 5.02
C ILE A 20 3.46 -26.32 6.26
N ASP A 21 2.77 -25.76 7.26
CA ASP A 21 2.39 -26.46 8.47
C ASP A 21 1.62 -27.76 8.15
N ASP A 22 2.04 -28.87 8.78
CA ASP A 22 1.47 -30.20 8.52
C ASP A 22 -0.02 -30.29 8.85
N ARG A 23 -0.52 -29.43 9.75
CA ARG A 23 -1.94 -29.36 10.12
C ARG A 23 -2.80 -28.70 9.06
N VAL A 24 -2.22 -28.03 8.05
CA VAL A 24 -2.99 -27.41 6.96
C VAL A 24 -3.67 -28.50 6.13
N PRO A 25 -5.01 -28.53 6.03
CA PRO A 25 -5.71 -29.56 5.28
C PRO A 25 -5.37 -29.51 3.78
N GLY A 26 -5.26 -30.66 3.12
CA GLY A 26 -4.98 -30.73 1.68
C GLY A 26 -6.03 -30.01 0.83
N PHE A 27 -7.31 -30.12 1.21
CA PHE A 27 -8.42 -29.43 0.53
C PHE A 27 -8.31 -27.90 0.63
N TYR A 28 -7.81 -27.37 1.75
CA TYR A 28 -7.55 -25.93 1.90
C TYR A 28 -6.51 -25.45 0.87
N LEU A 29 -5.43 -26.22 0.68
CA LEU A 29 -4.40 -25.89 -0.31
C LEU A 29 -4.92 -25.96 -1.74
N ILE A 30 -5.78 -26.95 -2.05
CA ILE A 30 -6.43 -27.05 -3.36
C ILE A 30 -7.28 -25.80 -3.63
N ASN A 31 -8.09 -25.37 -2.66
CA ASN A 31 -8.91 -24.17 -2.79
C ASN A 31 -8.04 -22.91 -2.93
N LEU A 32 -6.96 -22.79 -2.15
CA LEU A 32 -6.02 -21.68 -2.26
C LEU A 32 -5.39 -21.59 -3.65
N VAL A 33 -4.94 -22.72 -4.21
CA VAL A 33 -4.38 -22.77 -5.57
C VAL A 33 -5.44 -22.42 -6.61
N SER A 34 -6.65 -22.97 -6.47
CA SER A 34 -7.78 -22.68 -7.35
C SER A 34 -8.11 -21.18 -7.35
N ASP A 35 -8.22 -20.56 -6.17
CA ASP A 35 -8.43 -19.12 -6.02
C ASP A 35 -7.34 -18.31 -6.72
N ARG A 36 -6.07 -18.70 -6.59
CA ARG A 36 -4.94 -18.04 -7.27
C ARG A 36 -5.01 -18.16 -8.79
N VAL A 37 -5.43 -19.31 -9.33
CA VAL A 37 -5.65 -19.49 -10.77
C VAL A 37 -6.76 -18.55 -11.26
N VAL A 38 -7.90 -18.51 -10.57
CA VAL A 38 -9.00 -17.61 -10.95
C VAL A 38 -8.57 -16.14 -10.85
N MET A 39 -7.75 -15.78 -9.85
CA MET A 39 -7.18 -14.44 -9.75
C MET A 39 -6.30 -14.07 -10.95
N LYS A 40 -5.52 -15.01 -11.48
CA LYS A 40 -4.71 -14.79 -12.70
C LYS A 40 -5.59 -14.57 -13.93
N VAL A 41 -6.66 -15.35 -14.08
CA VAL A 41 -7.64 -15.15 -15.17
C VAL A 41 -8.21 -13.73 -15.11
N ARG A 42 -8.63 -13.26 -13.92
CA ARG A 42 -9.08 -11.86 -13.75
C ARG A 42 -7.99 -10.85 -14.07
N GLY A 43 -6.75 -11.11 -13.65
CA GLY A 43 -5.60 -10.28 -13.96
C GLY A 43 -5.33 -10.11 -15.44
N PHE A 44 -5.52 -11.18 -16.23
CA PHE A 44 -5.36 -11.14 -17.69
C PHE A 44 -6.32 -10.14 -18.35
N PHE A 45 -7.56 -10.07 -17.87
CA PHE A 45 -8.58 -9.15 -18.40
C PHE A 45 -8.60 -7.76 -17.74
N SER A 46 -7.65 -7.46 -16.85
CA SER A 46 -7.70 -6.25 -16.01
C SER A 46 -7.28 -4.95 -16.69
N GLY A 47 -6.55 -5.04 -17.81
CA GLY A 47 -5.96 -3.88 -18.48
C GLY A 47 -4.77 -3.25 -17.75
N ILE A 48 -4.31 -3.81 -16.63
CA ILE A 48 -3.10 -3.37 -15.93
C ILE A 48 -1.86 -3.69 -16.77
N LYS A 49 -0.94 -2.73 -16.86
CA LYS A 49 0.39 -2.94 -17.46
C LYS A 49 1.35 -3.51 -16.41
N SER A 50 1.39 -4.83 -16.30
CA SER A 50 2.22 -5.55 -15.31
C SER A 50 3.26 -6.43 -16.01
N ALA A 51 4.45 -6.59 -15.42
CA ALA A 51 5.53 -7.41 -15.99
C ALA A 51 5.14 -8.89 -16.13
N ASN A 52 4.23 -9.37 -15.28
CA ASN A 52 3.51 -10.62 -15.46
C ASN A 52 2.02 -10.44 -15.13
N THR A 53 1.16 -11.40 -15.49
CA THR A 53 -0.28 -11.33 -15.18
C THR A 53 -0.50 -11.13 -13.69
N ALA A 54 -1.17 -10.06 -13.27
CA ALA A 54 -1.45 -9.81 -11.86
C ALA A 54 -2.41 -10.86 -11.26
N PHE A 55 -2.39 -11.05 -9.94
CA PHE A 55 -3.44 -11.78 -9.24
C PHE A 55 -4.50 -10.79 -8.80
N ILE A 56 -5.72 -10.87 -9.32
CA ILE A 56 -6.80 -9.93 -8.98
C ILE A 56 -7.96 -10.65 -8.30
N GLY A 57 -8.28 -10.20 -7.09
CA GLY A 57 -9.41 -10.68 -6.29
C GLY A 57 -10.77 -10.40 -6.94
N LYS A 58 -11.83 -10.94 -6.34
CA LYS A 58 -13.19 -10.65 -6.78
C LYS A 58 -13.57 -9.20 -6.45
N ARG A 59 -14.43 -8.59 -7.26
CA ARG A 59 -14.98 -7.23 -7.05
C ARG A 59 -13.92 -6.12 -6.94
N VAL A 60 -12.78 -6.28 -7.58
CA VAL A 60 -11.81 -5.19 -7.72
C VAL A 60 -12.30 -4.24 -8.81
N LYS A 61 -12.34 -2.94 -8.51
CA LYS A 61 -12.65 -1.88 -9.47
C LYS A 61 -11.42 -1.04 -9.71
N ILE A 62 -11.03 -0.91 -10.97
CA ILE A 62 -9.86 -0.12 -11.39
C ILE A 62 -10.34 0.93 -12.39
N LYS A 63 -10.04 2.20 -12.10
CA LYS A 63 -10.25 3.32 -13.00
C LYS A 63 -8.91 3.82 -13.51
N VAL A 64 -8.89 4.18 -14.79
CA VAL A 64 -7.67 4.66 -15.49
C VAL A 64 -6.53 3.64 -15.40
N ALA A 65 -6.82 2.35 -15.65
CA ALA A 65 -5.84 1.27 -15.60
C ALA A 65 -4.61 1.50 -16.49
N SER A 66 -4.74 2.32 -17.54
CA SER A 66 -3.63 2.78 -18.40
C SER A 66 -2.52 3.53 -17.65
N LYS A 67 -2.83 4.10 -16.47
CA LYS A 67 -1.90 4.76 -15.55
C LYS A 67 -1.49 3.89 -14.36
N LEU A 68 -1.86 2.61 -14.32
CA LEU A 68 -1.37 1.65 -13.34
C LEU A 68 -0.31 0.75 -13.98
N ARG A 69 0.92 0.83 -13.45
CA ARG A 69 2.04 0.00 -13.87
C ARG A 69 2.56 -0.80 -12.69
N ALA A 70 2.90 -2.05 -12.94
CA ALA A 70 3.39 -2.95 -11.91
C ALA A 70 4.56 -3.83 -12.37
N GLY A 71 5.42 -4.18 -11.44
CA GLY A 71 6.43 -5.21 -11.61
C GLY A 71 5.82 -6.61 -11.63
N LYS A 72 6.62 -7.61 -11.29
CA LYS A 72 6.21 -9.01 -11.18
C LYS A 72 5.38 -9.22 -9.91
N ASN A 73 4.48 -10.19 -9.98
CA ASN A 73 3.80 -10.75 -8.80
C ASN A 73 2.90 -9.78 -8.05
N LEU A 74 2.36 -8.75 -8.73
CA LEU A 74 1.30 -7.92 -8.17
C LEU A 74 0.11 -8.78 -7.73
N SER A 75 -0.32 -8.63 -6.48
CA SER A 75 -1.51 -9.28 -5.94
C SER A 75 -2.46 -8.26 -5.34
N ILE A 76 -3.66 -8.14 -5.89
CA ILE A 76 -4.73 -7.26 -5.40
C ILE A 76 -5.82 -8.10 -4.74
N GLY A 77 -6.13 -7.77 -3.50
CA GLY A 77 -7.14 -8.42 -2.68
C GLY A 77 -8.56 -8.24 -3.20
N THR A 78 -9.50 -8.88 -2.53
CA THR A 78 -10.93 -8.75 -2.87
C THR A 78 -11.44 -7.35 -2.53
N ASN A 79 -12.37 -6.83 -3.33
CA ASN A 79 -13.13 -5.62 -3.02
C ASN A 79 -12.28 -4.34 -2.91
N CYS A 80 -11.16 -4.27 -3.62
CA CYS A 80 -10.36 -3.04 -3.69
C CYS A 80 -10.96 -2.06 -4.71
N TYR A 81 -10.85 -0.77 -4.41
CA TYR A 81 -11.17 0.31 -5.33
C TYR A 81 -9.90 1.10 -5.62
N ILE A 82 -9.52 1.22 -6.89
CA ILE A 82 -8.28 1.88 -7.32
C ILE A 82 -8.62 2.87 -8.42
N ASP A 83 -8.47 4.17 -8.14
CA ASP A 83 -8.55 5.23 -9.13
C ASP A 83 -7.15 5.83 -9.37
N ALA A 84 -6.54 5.43 -10.49
CA ALA A 84 -5.18 5.84 -10.86
C ALA A 84 -5.14 7.20 -11.56
N LEU A 85 -6.25 7.94 -11.64
CA LEU A 85 -6.27 9.29 -12.21
C LEU A 85 -5.32 10.20 -11.42
N SER A 86 -4.22 10.57 -12.03
CA SER A 86 -3.15 11.41 -11.46
C SER A 86 -2.18 11.81 -12.56
N GLU A 87 -1.23 12.69 -12.25
CA GLU A 87 -0.13 13.05 -13.14
C GLU A 87 0.73 11.82 -13.45
N ASN A 88 1.31 11.19 -12.42
CA ASN A 88 2.31 10.13 -12.55
C ASN A 88 1.73 8.71 -12.54
N GLY A 89 0.44 8.56 -12.22
CA GLY A 89 -0.21 7.25 -12.12
C GLY A 89 0.11 6.52 -10.82
N ILE A 90 -0.06 5.20 -10.86
CA ILE A 90 0.33 4.28 -9.80
C ILE A 90 1.45 3.39 -10.32
N LEU A 91 2.59 3.42 -9.64
CA LEU A 91 3.79 2.66 -9.96
C LEU A 91 4.09 1.69 -8.82
N LEU A 92 4.01 0.39 -9.10
CA LEU A 92 4.24 -0.67 -8.11
C LEU A 92 5.46 -1.49 -8.55
N GLY A 93 6.40 -1.75 -7.65
CA GLY A 93 7.55 -2.62 -7.89
C GLY A 93 7.19 -4.10 -8.01
N ASP A 94 8.20 -4.94 -7.89
CA ASP A 94 8.05 -6.39 -7.82
C ASP A 94 7.51 -6.82 -6.45
N ASN A 95 6.72 -7.90 -6.42
CA ASN A 95 6.22 -8.54 -5.20
C ASN A 95 5.35 -7.64 -4.30
N VAL A 96 4.63 -6.68 -4.90
CA VAL A 96 3.68 -5.83 -4.18
C VAL A 96 2.35 -6.55 -3.94
N SER A 97 1.86 -6.50 -2.71
CA SER A 97 0.52 -6.98 -2.36
C SER A 97 -0.36 -5.86 -1.83
N ILE A 98 -1.62 -5.84 -2.26
CA ILE A 98 -2.66 -4.92 -1.80
C ILE A 98 -3.74 -5.76 -1.11
N GLY A 99 -3.95 -5.53 0.18
CA GLY A 99 -4.95 -6.24 0.98
C GLY A 99 -6.37 -5.99 0.53
N ARG A 100 -7.31 -6.80 1.05
CA ARG A 100 -8.73 -6.67 0.72
C ARG A 100 -9.29 -5.33 1.19
N ASN A 101 -10.37 -4.86 0.55
CA ASN A 101 -11.09 -3.63 0.92
C ASN A 101 -10.22 -2.36 0.92
N THR A 102 -9.03 -2.40 0.33
CA THR A 102 -8.15 -1.24 0.27
C THR A 102 -8.60 -0.29 -0.84
N ILE A 103 -8.60 1.00 -0.52
CA ILE A 103 -9.01 2.10 -1.40
C ILE A 103 -7.78 2.94 -1.74
N ILE A 104 -7.55 3.18 -3.03
CA ILE A 104 -6.50 4.07 -3.53
C ILE A 104 -7.15 5.11 -4.43
N GLU A 105 -7.03 6.38 -4.05
CA GLU A 105 -7.59 7.51 -4.78
C GLU A 105 -6.51 8.56 -4.99
N CYS A 106 -6.06 8.69 -6.24
CA CYS A 106 -4.93 9.56 -6.52
C CYS A 106 -5.29 11.02 -6.77
N THR A 107 -6.56 11.36 -7.05
CA THR A 107 -7.01 12.73 -7.31
C THR A 107 -8.30 13.02 -6.53
N GLY A 108 -8.28 14.06 -5.70
CA GLY A 108 -9.43 14.47 -4.88
C GLY A 108 -10.42 15.41 -5.58
N ASN A 109 -10.00 16.13 -6.62
CA ASN A 109 -10.88 17.01 -7.40
C ASN A 109 -10.42 17.10 -8.87
N LEU A 110 -11.31 17.52 -9.76
CA LEU A 110 -11.00 17.61 -11.19
C LEU A 110 -10.30 18.92 -11.60
N LYS A 111 -10.09 19.86 -10.68
CA LYS A 111 -9.39 21.12 -10.96
C LYS A 111 -7.87 20.91 -11.00
N TYR A 112 -7.36 20.01 -10.15
CA TYR A 112 -5.95 19.67 -10.07
C TYR A 112 -5.79 18.16 -9.96
N LEU A 113 -5.06 17.57 -10.90
CA LEU A 113 -4.67 16.17 -10.79
C LEU A 113 -3.71 15.99 -9.62
N GLY A 114 -3.90 14.91 -8.85
CA GLY A 114 -2.94 14.55 -7.84
C GLY A 114 -1.69 13.90 -8.42
N LYS A 115 -0.68 13.68 -7.57
CA LYS A 115 0.64 13.19 -7.99
C LYS A 115 0.68 11.69 -8.20
N GLY A 116 -0.08 10.91 -7.42
CA GLY A 116 -0.15 9.44 -7.57
C GLY A 116 0.57 8.66 -6.47
N LEU A 117 0.78 7.36 -6.70
CA LEU A 117 1.35 6.44 -5.72
C LEU A 117 2.56 5.71 -6.31
N LYS A 118 3.68 5.71 -5.58
CA LYS A 118 4.86 4.93 -5.92
C LYS A 118 5.18 3.97 -4.77
N VAL A 119 5.31 2.69 -5.10
CA VAL A 119 5.66 1.63 -4.16
C VAL A 119 6.85 0.85 -4.71
N GLY A 120 7.86 0.62 -3.87
CA GLY A 120 9.03 -0.19 -4.15
C GLY A 120 8.72 -1.68 -4.25
N ASN A 121 9.74 -2.49 -4.05
CA ASN A 121 9.70 -3.95 -4.14
C ASN A 121 9.42 -4.59 -2.78
N ASN A 122 8.82 -5.78 -2.79
CA ASN A 122 8.55 -6.58 -1.60
C ASN A 122 7.68 -5.87 -0.54
N VAL A 123 6.80 -4.97 -0.98
CA VAL A 123 5.93 -4.21 -0.08
C VAL A 123 4.57 -4.89 0.11
N GLY A 124 4.21 -5.11 1.37
CA GLY A 124 2.88 -5.56 1.76
C GLY A 124 1.99 -4.40 2.21
N LEU A 125 1.00 -4.02 1.40
CA LEU A 125 -0.05 -3.09 1.80
C LEU A 125 -1.20 -3.89 2.41
N GLY A 126 -1.42 -3.74 3.72
CA GLY A 126 -2.46 -4.43 4.46
C GLY A 126 -3.89 -4.21 3.93
N SER A 127 -4.84 -4.86 4.62
CA SER A 127 -6.26 -4.79 4.28
C SER A 127 -6.93 -3.58 4.93
N ASP A 128 -8.02 -3.13 4.30
CA ASP A 128 -8.86 -2.04 4.78
C ASP A 128 -8.09 -0.71 4.89
N ASN A 129 -7.05 -0.54 4.06
CA ASN A 129 -6.23 0.67 4.02
C ASN A 129 -6.86 1.73 3.11
N PHE A 130 -6.53 2.99 3.37
CA PHE A 130 -6.90 4.12 2.51
C PHE A 130 -5.64 4.88 2.08
N PHE A 131 -5.53 5.16 0.79
CA PHE A 131 -4.46 5.94 0.21
C PHE A 131 -5.04 7.12 -0.58
N GLY A 132 -5.06 8.31 0.05
CA GLY A 132 -5.35 9.58 -0.62
C GLY A 132 -4.06 10.21 -1.14
N CYS A 133 -3.80 10.08 -2.44
CA CYS A 133 -2.47 10.35 -3.02
C CYS A 133 -2.37 11.70 -3.74
N ALA A 134 -3.18 12.70 -3.37
CA ALA A 134 -3.23 13.96 -4.10
C ALA A 134 -1.86 14.68 -4.13
N GLY A 135 -1.17 14.80 -3.00
CA GLY A 135 0.22 15.30 -2.92
C GLY A 135 1.29 14.26 -3.21
N GLY A 136 0.90 13.00 -3.45
CA GLY A 136 1.82 11.91 -3.74
C GLY A 136 2.17 11.08 -2.51
N ILE A 137 2.33 9.78 -2.70
CA ILE A 137 2.79 8.86 -1.66
C ILE A 137 3.91 8.01 -2.25
N GLU A 138 5.04 7.96 -1.55
CA GLU A 138 6.18 7.12 -1.88
C GLU A 138 6.44 6.15 -0.71
N ILE A 139 6.46 4.84 -0.99
CA ILE A 139 6.80 3.79 -0.03
C ILE A 139 7.92 2.96 -0.64
N ASP A 140 9.07 2.91 0.03
CA ASP A 140 10.27 2.25 -0.48
C ASP A 140 10.30 0.74 -0.14
N ASP A 141 11.33 0.06 -0.65
CA ASP A 141 11.51 -1.39 -0.61
C ASP A 141 11.39 -2.00 0.79
N ASP A 142 10.92 -3.26 0.83
CA ASP A 142 10.89 -4.12 2.03
C ASP A 142 10.08 -3.54 3.21
N THR A 143 9.21 -2.56 2.95
CA THR A 143 8.33 -1.97 3.95
C THR A 143 7.02 -2.74 4.11
N ILE A 144 6.58 -2.91 5.36
CA ILE A 144 5.33 -3.55 5.72
C ILE A 144 4.33 -2.49 6.19
N VAL A 145 3.16 -2.45 5.58
CA VAL A 145 2.04 -1.62 6.02
C VAL A 145 0.95 -2.51 6.60
N GLY A 146 0.62 -2.29 7.87
CA GLY A 146 -0.44 -3.00 8.57
C GLY A 146 -1.83 -2.75 8.00
N ASN A 147 -2.83 -3.31 8.66
CA ASN A 147 -4.23 -3.14 8.27
C ASN A 147 -4.80 -1.82 8.82
N PHE A 148 -5.85 -1.30 8.17
CA PHE A 148 -6.54 -0.07 8.56
C PHE A 148 -5.64 1.17 8.61
N VAL A 149 -4.52 1.19 7.89
CA VAL A 149 -3.66 2.35 7.81
C VAL A 149 -4.25 3.35 6.82
N SER A 150 -4.29 4.63 7.19
CA SER A 150 -4.76 5.70 6.32
C SER A 150 -3.64 6.69 5.99
N PHE A 151 -3.47 6.97 4.70
CA PHE A 151 -2.53 7.95 4.18
C PHE A 151 -3.31 9.13 3.58
N HIS A 152 -2.97 10.33 4.00
CA HIS A 152 -3.63 11.57 3.56
C HIS A 152 -2.56 12.56 3.10
N ALA A 153 -2.12 12.46 1.84
CA ALA A 153 -1.17 13.39 1.22
C ALA A 153 -1.85 14.70 0.75
N GLU A 154 -2.87 15.14 1.47
CA GLU A 154 -3.58 16.40 1.27
C GLU A 154 -4.06 16.89 2.62
N ASN A 155 -3.92 18.20 2.87
CA ASN A 155 -4.50 18.81 4.06
C ASN A 155 -5.13 20.16 3.72
N HIS A 156 -6.17 20.55 4.44
CA HIS A 156 -6.77 21.87 4.22
C HIS A 156 -5.91 22.98 4.81
N VAL A 157 -5.81 24.10 4.10
CA VAL A 157 -5.22 25.32 4.66
C VAL A 157 -6.22 25.95 5.63
N PHE A 158 -5.75 26.33 6.82
CA PHE A 158 -6.60 26.91 7.88
C PHE A 158 -5.97 28.11 8.59
N SER A 159 -4.91 28.69 8.02
CA SER A 159 -4.14 29.77 8.67
C SER A 159 -4.91 31.08 8.77
N ASN A 160 -5.85 31.37 7.86
CA ASN A 160 -6.66 32.58 7.89
C ASN A 160 -7.99 32.33 8.62
N ARG A 161 -8.15 32.91 9.82
CA ARG A 161 -9.37 32.74 10.64
C ARG A 161 -10.61 33.46 10.11
N HIS A 162 -10.46 34.38 9.14
CA HIS A 162 -11.56 35.14 8.56
C HIS A 162 -12.12 34.52 7.28
N ILE A 163 -11.51 33.45 6.77
CA ILE A 163 -11.95 32.74 5.56
C ILE A 163 -12.36 31.32 5.96
N LEU A 164 -13.48 30.82 5.42
CA LEU A 164 -13.91 29.43 5.65
C LEU A 164 -12.85 28.45 5.11
N VAL A 165 -12.50 27.41 5.87
CA VAL A 165 -11.45 26.43 5.55
C VAL A 165 -11.55 25.90 4.10
N ARG A 166 -12.75 25.53 3.64
CA ARG A 166 -12.97 25.02 2.27
C ARG A 166 -12.60 26.01 1.15
N LEU A 167 -12.42 27.31 1.44
CA LEU A 167 -12.07 28.36 0.47
C LEU A 167 -10.57 28.71 0.51
N GLN A 168 -9.82 28.18 1.47
CA GLN A 168 -8.40 28.50 1.64
C GLN A 168 -7.48 27.60 0.82
N GLY A 169 -8.04 26.58 0.16
CA GLY A 169 -7.29 25.60 -0.62
C GLY A 169 -6.73 24.47 0.24
N VAL A 170 -5.73 23.78 -0.30
CA VAL A 170 -5.11 22.59 0.29
C VAL A 170 -3.60 22.62 0.11
N THR A 171 -2.88 21.89 0.96
CA THR A 171 -1.47 21.53 0.79
C THR A 171 -1.35 20.16 0.14
N HIS A 172 -0.26 19.97 -0.60
CA HIS A 172 0.11 18.74 -1.30
C HIS A 172 1.61 18.47 -1.10
N LEU A 173 2.05 18.37 0.15
CA LEU A 173 3.46 18.17 0.50
C LEU A 173 3.94 16.74 0.19
N GLY A 174 3.02 15.78 0.16
CA GLY A 174 3.29 14.38 -0.10
C GLY A 174 3.70 13.60 1.16
N ILE A 175 3.76 12.28 1.04
CA ILE A 175 4.20 11.39 2.12
C ILE A 175 5.34 10.52 1.60
N LYS A 176 6.40 10.37 2.40
CA LYS A 176 7.54 9.49 2.09
C LYS A 176 7.78 8.51 3.21
N ILE A 177 7.80 7.22 2.87
CA ILE A 177 8.17 6.11 3.77
C ILE A 177 9.40 5.42 3.19
N GLY A 178 10.46 5.37 3.98
CA GLY A 178 11.73 4.75 3.63
C GLY A 178 11.67 3.22 3.60
N LYS A 179 12.85 2.62 3.49
CA LYS A 179 13.03 1.17 3.35
C LYS A 179 12.88 0.45 4.67
N ASN A 180 12.50 -0.83 4.62
CA ASN A 180 12.48 -1.71 5.79
C ASN A 180 11.71 -1.12 6.99
N CYS A 181 10.66 -0.34 6.70
CA CYS A 181 9.81 0.23 7.72
C CYS A 181 8.69 -0.75 8.10
N TRP A 182 8.17 -0.62 9.31
CA TRP A 182 6.92 -1.28 9.71
C TRP A 182 5.90 -0.26 10.18
N ILE A 183 4.83 -0.08 9.39
CA ILE A 183 3.70 0.78 9.74
C ILE A 183 2.65 -0.07 10.45
N GLY A 184 2.51 0.14 11.76
CA GLY A 184 1.55 -0.57 12.60
C GLY A 184 0.11 -0.34 12.17
N ALA A 185 -0.75 -1.31 12.48
CA ALA A 185 -2.17 -1.24 12.13
C ALA A 185 -2.84 0.02 12.69
N LYS A 186 -3.81 0.57 11.96
CA LYS A 186 -4.57 1.79 12.35
C LYS A 186 -3.72 3.06 12.54
N ALA A 187 -2.50 3.09 12.04
CA ALA A 187 -1.75 4.35 11.97
C ALA A 187 -2.35 5.29 10.91
N THR A 188 -2.24 6.59 11.14
CA THR A 188 -2.63 7.63 10.19
C THR A 188 -1.42 8.47 9.83
N ILE A 189 -1.12 8.59 8.55
CA ILE A 189 0.02 9.33 8.03
C ILE A 189 -0.48 10.54 7.27
N LEU A 190 -0.11 11.74 7.73
CA LEU A 190 -0.59 13.01 7.20
C LEU A 190 0.41 13.66 6.25
N ASP A 191 -0.11 14.60 5.47
CA ASP A 191 0.62 15.36 4.47
C ASP A 191 1.92 15.97 5.03
N GLY A 192 3.02 15.75 4.33
CA GLY A 192 4.36 16.23 4.70
C GLY A 192 5.13 15.33 5.68
N ALA A 193 4.61 14.16 6.06
CA ALA A 193 5.35 13.19 6.87
C ALA A 193 6.45 12.49 6.05
N VAL A 194 7.67 12.47 6.60
CA VAL A 194 8.83 11.78 6.05
C VAL A 194 9.34 10.77 7.07
N VAL A 195 9.05 9.49 6.87
CA VAL A 195 9.53 8.38 7.69
C VAL A 195 10.78 7.81 7.04
N GLN A 196 11.92 7.90 7.71
CA GLN A 196 13.18 7.37 7.18
C GLN A 196 13.30 5.86 7.41
N ASP A 197 14.38 5.29 6.88
CA ASP A 197 14.60 3.85 6.83
C ASP A 197 14.60 3.17 8.21
N GLY A 198 14.11 1.93 8.25
CA GLY A 198 14.15 1.07 9.44
C GLY A 198 13.18 1.47 10.56
N CYS A 199 12.36 2.51 10.37
CA CYS A 199 11.42 2.99 11.37
C CYS A 199 10.31 1.97 11.67
N ILE A 200 9.87 1.96 12.92
CA ILE A 200 8.65 1.27 13.35
C ILE A 200 7.65 2.32 13.80
N ILE A 201 6.48 2.34 13.17
CA ILE A 201 5.35 3.16 13.60
C ILE A 201 4.41 2.27 14.40
N ALA A 202 4.20 2.59 15.67
CA ALA A 202 3.29 1.87 16.54
C ALA A 202 1.85 1.91 16.02
N ALA A 203 1.09 0.87 16.33
CA ALA A 203 -0.33 0.82 15.98
C ALA A 203 -1.10 2.02 16.57
N GLY A 204 -2.01 2.60 15.78
CA GLY A 204 -2.82 3.75 16.20
C GLY A 204 -2.09 5.09 16.24
N ALA A 205 -0.83 5.17 15.81
CA ALA A 205 -0.08 6.42 15.82
C ALA A 205 -0.54 7.40 14.74
N VAL A 206 -0.47 8.72 15.01
CA VAL A 206 -0.75 9.77 14.03
C VAL A 206 0.52 10.53 13.70
N LEU A 207 0.99 10.40 12.47
CA LEU A 207 2.19 11.06 11.97
C LEU A 207 1.81 12.36 11.28
N ASN A 208 2.18 13.48 11.92
CA ASN A 208 2.08 14.82 11.34
C ASN A 208 3.26 15.10 10.39
N GLN A 209 3.16 16.22 9.66
CA GLN A 209 4.26 16.81 8.91
C GLN A 209 5.54 16.88 9.77
N GLY A 210 6.65 16.40 9.22
CA GLY A 210 7.94 16.35 9.91
C GLY A 210 8.76 15.15 9.48
N VAL A 211 9.98 15.07 10.03
CA VAL A 211 10.91 13.97 9.78
C VAL A 211 10.91 13.02 10.98
N TYR A 212 10.71 11.74 10.71
CA TYR A 212 10.84 10.63 11.65
C TYR A 212 12.14 9.91 11.31
N GLU A 213 13.15 10.15 12.14
CA GLU A 213 14.54 9.72 11.95
C GLU A 213 14.70 8.19 11.96
N SER A 214 15.68 7.73 11.17
CA SER A 214 15.93 6.32 10.87
C SER A 214 16.05 5.46 12.11
N ASN A 215 15.58 4.22 12.02
CA ASN A 215 15.60 3.22 13.10
C ASN A 215 14.87 3.67 14.39
N GLY A 216 14.02 4.69 14.33
CA GLY A 216 13.18 5.09 15.45
C GLY A 216 11.92 4.25 15.57
N ILE A 217 11.47 4.03 16.80
CA ILE A 217 10.14 3.52 17.10
C ILE A 217 9.27 4.69 17.54
N TYR A 218 8.24 5.02 16.76
CA TYR A 218 7.38 6.17 16.99
C TYR A 218 5.95 5.77 17.34
N GLY A 219 5.31 6.47 18.26
CA GLY A 219 3.91 6.21 18.60
C GLY A 219 3.23 7.36 19.33
N GLY A 220 1.90 7.29 19.41
CA GLY A 220 1.05 8.31 20.03
C GLY A 220 0.32 9.22 19.04
N VAL A 221 -0.44 10.16 19.59
CA VAL A 221 -1.21 11.18 18.85
C VAL A 221 -0.92 12.56 19.44
N PRO A 222 -0.04 13.38 18.83
CA PRO A 222 0.81 13.04 17.67
C PRO A 222 1.91 12.04 18.03
N ALA A 223 2.44 11.36 17.02
CA ALA A 223 3.50 10.39 17.17
C ALA A 223 4.79 11.05 17.66
N LYS A 224 5.44 10.44 18.65
CA LYS A 224 6.73 10.84 19.21
C LYS A 224 7.66 9.65 19.28
N LEU A 225 8.97 9.92 19.31
CA LEU A 225 9.97 8.87 19.51
C LEU A 225 9.73 8.20 20.86
N ILE A 226 9.58 6.87 20.85
CA ILE A 226 9.50 6.02 22.03
C ILE A 226 10.90 5.56 22.41
N LYS A 227 11.63 4.99 21.44
CA LYS A 227 13.03 4.55 21.56
C LYS A 227 13.63 4.29 20.18
N ASN A 228 14.94 4.12 20.13
CA ASN A 228 15.62 3.58 18.95
C ASN A 228 15.47 2.06 18.91
N LYS A 229 15.48 1.50 17.69
CA LYS A 229 15.42 0.06 17.40
C LYS A 229 16.72 -0.64 17.75
#